data_AF-A0A1I3PK13-F1
#
_entry.id   AF-A0A1I3PK13-F1
#
_cell.length_a   1.000
_cell.length_b   1.000
_cell.length_c   1.000
_cell.angle_alpha   90.00
_cell.angle_beta   90.00
_cell.angle_gamma   90.00
#
_symmetry.space_group_name_H-M   'P 1'
#
loop_
_entity.id
_entity.type
_entity.pdbx_description
1 polymer ?
#
loop_
_entity_poly.entity_id
_entity_poly.type
_entity_poly.pdbx_seq_one_letter_code
_entity_poly.pdbx_strand_id
1 'polypeptide(L)'
;MSDQSPQEPTMEEILASIRRIISEDDAPAEAAPAPEPEPAPVAEEAPAEDDVLELTDPIEPPAPVESMGDIDVYSPEPEPEPAPPPPPPEPAPTPVFSREEVADNLVGDHAAGLAASAFGSLSSALLMPKDGRTLEDVVRELLRPLLKEWLDQNLPRIVEAKVEEEVHRIARGRGV
;
A
#
# COMPACT_ATOMS: atom_id res chain seq x y z
N MET A 1 4.10 42.92 -33.98
CA MET A 1 3.64 42.10 -32.85
C MET A 1 4.06 40.66 -33.13
N SER A 2 4.87 40.07 -32.25
CA SER A 2 4.94 38.63 -31.88
C SER A 2 6.30 38.38 -31.21
N ASP A 3 6.32 38.61 -29.90
CA ASP A 3 7.38 38.24 -28.97
C ASP A 3 6.82 37.12 -28.06
N GLN A 4 7.72 36.40 -27.37
CA GLN A 4 7.50 35.26 -26.46
C GLN A 4 7.40 33.85 -27.08
N SER A 5 8.56 33.32 -27.44
CA SER A 5 8.89 31.90 -27.21
C SER A 5 8.76 31.60 -25.71
N PRO A 6 8.28 30.41 -25.29
CA PRO A 6 8.32 30.02 -23.89
C PRO A 6 9.79 29.89 -23.46
N GLN A 7 10.26 30.83 -22.66
CA GLN A 7 11.57 30.76 -22.02
C GLN A 7 11.57 29.50 -21.14
N GLU A 8 12.36 28.50 -21.51
CA GLU A 8 12.62 27.37 -20.62
C GLU A 8 13.19 27.95 -19.31
N PRO A 9 12.57 27.67 -18.15
CA PRO A 9 13.01 28.27 -16.89
C PRO A 9 14.47 27.92 -16.66
N THR A 10 15.27 28.94 -16.38
CA THR A 10 16.70 28.76 -16.14
C THR A 10 16.90 27.95 -14.87
N MET A 11 17.98 27.15 -14.81
CA MET A 11 18.29 26.28 -13.67
C MET A 11 18.24 27.04 -12.32
N GLU A 12 18.65 28.31 -12.33
CA GLU A 12 18.67 29.16 -11.14
C GLU A 12 17.26 29.53 -10.65
N GLU A 13 16.28 29.69 -11.56
CA GLU A 13 14.88 29.96 -11.23
C GLU A 13 14.20 28.72 -10.63
N ILE A 14 14.51 27.53 -11.16
CA ILE A 14 14.03 26.26 -10.61
C ILE A 14 14.53 26.09 -9.17
N LEU A 15 15.83 26.34 -8.94
CA LEU A 15 16.43 26.23 -7.61
C LEU A 15 15.91 27.31 -6.64
N ALA A 16 15.66 28.53 -7.14
CA ALA A 16 15.07 29.60 -6.34
C ALA A 16 13.62 29.28 -5.95
N SER A 17 12.84 28.69 -6.86
CA SER A 17 11.45 28.29 -6.61
C SER A 17 11.35 27.20 -5.54
N ILE A 18 12.19 26.16 -5.63
CA ILE A 18 12.25 25.09 -4.62
C ILE A 18 12.68 25.65 -3.25
N ARG A 19 13.70 26.53 -3.22
CA ARG A 19 14.17 27.14 -1.97
C ARG A 19 13.11 28.01 -1.31
N ARG A 20 12.29 28.70 -2.11
CA ARG A 20 11.17 29.49 -1.62
C ARG A 20 10.09 28.62 -1.00
N ILE A 21 9.66 27.56 -1.68
CA ILE A 21 8.62 26.64 -1.19
C ILE A 21 9.03 26.00 0.15
N ILE A 22 10.28 25.51 0.26
CA ILE A 22 10.77 24.90 1.50
C ILE A 22 10.87 25.91 2.66
N SER A 23 11.18 27.17 2.36
CA SER A 23 11.27 28.21 3.39
C SER A 23 9.90 28.78 3.79
N GLU A 24 8.89 28.64 2.94
CA GLU A 24 7.52 29.13 3.17
C GLU A 24 6.66 28.12 3.96
N ASP A 25 7.03 26.83 3.96
CA ASP A 25 6.30 25.73 4.62
C ASP A 25 6.74 25.43 6.08
N ASP A 26 7.84 26.03 6.58
CA ASP A 26 8.38 25.79 7.94
C ASP A 26 7.80 26.75 9.01
N ALA A 27 6.51 27.10 8.92
CA ALA A 27 5.84 27.96 9.89
C ALA A 27 4.99 27.13 10.88
N PRO A 28 5.38 27.02 12.17
CA PRO A 28 4.61 26.26 13.15
C PRO A 28 3.27 26.93 13.44
N ALA A 29 2.18 26.21 13.16
CA ALA A 29 0.82 26.64 13.47
C ALA A 29 0.63 26.83 14.99
N GLU A 30 0.32 28.07 15.35
CA GLU A 30 0.10 28.56 16.71
C GLU A 30 -1.16 27.95 17.35
N ALA A 31 -1.03 27.50 18.60
CA ALA A 31 -2.07 26.83 19.37
C ALA A 31 -3.15 27.80 19.87
N ALA A 32 -4.42 27.39 19.79
CA ALA A 32 -5.58 28.07 20.38
C ALA A 32 -6.51 27.02 21.08
N PRO A 33 -7.32 27.44 22.09
CA PRO A 33 -7.62 26.64 23.29
C PRO A 33 -8.83 25.69 23.19
N ALA A 34 -8.87 24.75 24.14
CA ALA A 34 -9.80 23.63 24.29
C ALA A 34 -11.23 24.01 24.73
N PRO A 35 -12.28 23.28 24.29
CA PRO A 35 -13.62 23.33 24.87
C PRO A 35 -13.86 22.25 25.97
N GLU A 36 -14.76 22.56 26.91
CA GLU A 36 -15.21 21.77 28.07
C GLU A 36 -15.99 20.47 27.72
N PRO A 37 -16.03 19.46 28.63
CA PRO A 37 -16.71 18.19 28.40
C PRO A 37 -18.19 18.20 28.83
N GLU A 38 -19.07 17.65 27.98
CA GLU A 38 -20.46 17.27 28.30
C GLU A 38 -20.64 15.73 28.24
N PRO A 39 -21.64 15.17 28.96
CA PRO A 39 -21.56 13.83 29.55
C PRO A 39 -21.97 12.65 28.63
N ALA A 40 -21.51 11.47 29.03
CA ALA A 40 -21.57 10.19 28.32
C ALA A 40 -22.97 9.58 28.12
N PRO A 41 -23.20 8.86 26.99
CA PRO A 41 -24.24 7.85 26.90
C PRO A 41 -23.67 6.42 27.01
N VAL A 42 -24.16 5.75 28.06
CA VAL A 42 -24.60 4.35 28.20
C VAL A 42 -24.01 3.30 27.24
N ALA A 43 -23.33 2.33 27.84
CA ALA A 43 -22.98 1.04 27.26
C ALA A 43 -24.23 0.20 26.95
N GLU A 44 -24.29 -0.36 25.75
CA GLU A 44 -25.23 -1.42 25.40
C GLU A 44 -24.44 -2.56 24.72
N GLU A 45 -24.74 -3.78 25.17
CA GLU A 45 -24.00 -5.02 24.94
C GLU A 45 -24.15 -5.59 23.50
N ALA A 46 -23.23 -6.51 23.18
CA ALA A 46 -22.92 -7.13 21.89
C ALA A 46 -24.04 -7.97 21.21
N PRO A 47 -23.81 -8.53 20.00
CA PRO A 47 -23.15 -9.84 19.94
C PRO A 47 -22.23 -10.14 18.74
N ALA A 48 -21.20 -10.94 19.04
CA ALA A 48 -20.53 -12.00 18.27
C ALA A 48 -20.34 -11.90 16.74
N GLU A 49 -19.07 -11.79 16.33
CA GLU A 49 -18.55 -12.50 15.16
C GLU A 49 -17.25 -13.20 15.58
N ASP A 50 -17.36 -14.48 15.93
CA ASP A 50 -16.26 -15.41 16.24
C ASP A 50 -15.40 -15.74 14.99
N ASP A 51 -14.89 -14.71 14.29
CA ASP A 51 -14.01 -14.91 13.13
C ASP A 51 -12.91 -13.83 12.99
N VAL A 52 -12.49 -13.25 14.11
CA VAL A 52 -11.25 -12.48 14.19
C VAL A 52 -10.18 -13.36 14.83
N LEU A 53 -9.36 -14.00 13.99
CA LEU A 53 -8.14 -14.64 14.47
C LEU A 53 -7.10 -13.56 14.81
N GLU A 54 -7.02 -13.17 16.08
CA GLU A 54 -5.87 -12.41 16.60
C GLU A 54 -4.63 -13.30 16.60
N LEU A 55 -3.79 -13.17 15.57
CA LEU A 55 -2.52 -13.89 15.48
C LEU A 55 -1.45 -13.17 16.32
N THR A 56 -1.56 -13.30 17.65
CA THR A 56 -0.60 -12.76 18.62
C THR A 56 0.61 -13.67 18.85
N ASP A 57 0.54 -14.94 18.41
CA ASP A 57 1.66 -15.88 18.45
C ASP A 57 2.43 -15.89 17.12
N PRO A 58 3.76 -15.63 17.13
CA PRO A 58 4.59 -15.79 15.94
C PRO A 58 4.68 -17.27 15.56
N ILE A 59 4.26 -17.61 14.35
CA ILE A 59 4.45 -18.96 13.80
C ILE A 59 5.95 -19.14 13.49
N GLU A 60 6.62 -19.99 14.26
CA GLU A 60 7.96 -20.48 13.92
C GLU A 60 7.83 -21.39 12.68
N PRO A 61 8.52 -21.10 11.57
CA PRO A 61 8.47 -21.97 10.40
C PRO A 61 9.02 -23.34 10.81
N PRO A 62 8.38 -24.46 10.41
CA PRO A 62 8.93 -25.77 10.72
C PRO A 62 10.33 -25.86 10.12
N ALA A 63 11.29 -26.35 10.91
CA ALA A 63 12.61 -26.73 10.41
C ALA A 63 12.43 -27.61 9.16
N PRO A 64 13.29 -27.49 8.14
CA PRO A 64 13.16 -28.29 6.93
C PRO A 64 13.40 -29.76 7.30
N VAL A 65 12.32 -30.48 7.61
CA VAL A 65 12.32 -31.93 7.70
C VAL A 65 12.18 -32.44 6.28
N GLU A 66 13.31 -32.58 5.59
CA GLU A 66 13.38 -33.43 4.41
C GLU A 66 13.24 -34.89 4.86
N SER A 67 12.00 -35.31 5.12
CA SER A 67 11.64 -36.71 5.33
C SER A 67 11.31 -37.32 3.99
N MET A 68 12.29 -37.98 3.37
CA MET A 68 12.09 -38.83 2.21
C MET A 68 12.08 -40.31 2.64
N GLY A 69 11.00 -40.74 3.28
CA GLY A 69 10.71 -42.16 3.57
C GLY A 69 11.47 -42.80 4.75
N ASP A 70 11.04 -44.03 5.08
CA ASP A 70 11.43 -44.86 6.23
C ASP A 70 12.84 -45.48 6.13
N ILE A 71 13.86 -44.67 5.89
CA ILE A 71 15.28 -45.10 5.90
C ILE A 71 16.09 -44.13 6.77
N ASP A 72 16.51 -44.61 7.94
CA ASP A 72 17.58 -43.98 8.72
C ASP A 72 18.92 -44.18 7.99
N VAL A 73 19.38 -43.16 7.26
CA VAL A 73 20.75 -43.10 6.74
C VAL A 73 21.67 -42.59 7.86
N TYR A 74 22.31 -43.50 8.58
CA TYR A 74 23.38 -43.15 9.51
C TYR A 74 24.64 -42.77 8.72
N SER A 75 24.89 -41.48 8.55
CA SER A 75 26.16 -40.95 8.04
C SER A 75 27.09 -40.73 9.23
N PRO A 76 28.24 -41.41 9.34
CA PRO A 76 29.18 -41.14 10.43
C PRO A 76 29.69 -39.70 10.31
N GLU A 77 29.67 -38.95 11.41
CA GLU A 77 30.23 -37.61 11.51
C GLU A 77 31.72 -37.66 11.10
N PRO A 78 32.16 -36.90 10.07
CA PRO A 78 33.54 -36.95 9.65
C PRO A 78 34.44 -36.33 10.74
N GLU A 79 35.44 -37.10 11.17
CA GLU A 79 36.53 -36.60 12.01
C GLU A 79 37.18 -35.38 11.32
N PRO A 80 37.39 -34.25 12.02
CA PRO A 80 37.89 -33.04 11.38
C PRO A 80 39.35 -33.24 10.94
N GLU A 81 39.58 -33.39 9.63
CA GLU A 81 40.91 -33.20 9.06
C GLU A 81 41.38 -31.75 9.30
N PRO A 82 42.68 -31.53 9.52
CA PRO A 82 43.21 -30.19 9.70
C PRO A 82 42.92 -29.36 8.45
N ALA A 83 42.11 -28.31 8.61
CA ALA A 83 41.74 -27.41 7.52
C ALA A 83 43.00 -26.85 6.84
N PRO A 84 43.06 -26.84 5.50
CA PRO A 84 44.12 -26.13 4.79
C PRO A 84 44.08 -24.64 5.18
N PRO A 85 45.22 -23.92 5.18
CA PRO A 85 45.23 -22.49 5.46
C PRO A 85 44.27 -21.77 4.50
N PRO A 86 43.54 -20.74 4.97
CA PRO A 86 42.59 -20.03 4.14
C PRO A 86 43.31 -19.47 2.90
N PRO A 87 42.71 -19.58 1.70
CA PRO A 87 43.26 -18.94 0.51
C PRO A 87 43.40 -17.43 0.77
N PRO A 88 44.38 -16.75 0.15
CA PRO A 88 44.46 -15.30 0.24
C PRO A 88 43.12 -14.69 -0.18
N PRO A 89 42.68 -13.60 0.48
CA PRO A 89 41.40 -12.98 0.16
C PRO A 89 41.37 -12.61 -1.32
N GLU A 90 40.43 -13.19 -2.07
CA GLU A 90 40.17 -12.76 -3.44
C GLU A 90 39.81 -11.28 -3.43
N PRO A 91 40.25 -10.49 -4.44
CA PRO A 91 39.86 -9.10 -4.53
C PRO A 91 38.33 -9.01 -4.58
N ALA A 92 37.74 -8.16 -3.73
CA ALA A 92 36.30 -7.93 -3.71
C ALA A 92 35.80 -7.68 -5.14
N PRO A 93 34.69 -8.31 -5.57
CA PRO A 93 34.16 -8.10 -6.90
C PRO A 93 33.88 -6.61 -7.07
N THR A 94 34.46 -6.01 -8.11
CA THR A 94 34.13 -4.64 -8.50
C THR A 94 32.64 -4.61 -8.85
N PRO A 95 31.84 -3.69 -8.30
CA PRO A 95 30.41 -3.61 -8.63
C PRO A 95 30.29 -3.38 -10.14
N VAL A 96 29.81 -4.39 -10.85
CA VAL A 96 29.48 -4.28 -12.26
C VAL A 96 28.09 -3.66 -12.36
N PHE A 97 27.99 -2.54 -13.06
CA PHE A 97 26.70 -1.91 -13.31
C PHE A 97 25.92 -2.76 -14.33
N SER A 98 24.91 -3.48 -13.86
CA SER A 98 24.02 -4.32 -14.69
C SER A 98 22.81 -3.52 -15.13
N ARG A 99 22.63 -3.32 -16.44
CA ARG A 99 21.50 -2.56 -16.97
C ARG A 99 20.16 -3.28 -16.80
N GLU A 100 20.14 -4.60 -16.81
CA GLU A 100 18.94 -5.39 -16.51
C GLU A 100 18.42 -5.14 -15.08
N GLU A 101 19.31 -5.10 -14.08
CA GLU A 101 18.94 -4.96 -12.65
C GLU A 101 18.33 -3.58 -12.32
N VAL A 102 18.76 -2.55 -13.06
CA VAL A 102 18.20 -1.19 -13.01
C VAL A 102 16.86 -1.10 -13.75
N ALA A 103 16.62 -1.95 -14.76
CA ALA A 103 15.35 -1.99 -15.46
C ALA A 103 14.24 -2.62 -14.62
N ASP A 104 14.59 -3.59 -13.76
CA ASP A 104 13.66 -4.23 -12.83
C ASP A 104 13.32 -3.34 -11.63
N ASN A 105 14.22 -2.44 -11.21
CA ASN A 105 14.02 -1.51 -10.09
C ASN A 105 13.90 -0.07 -10.57
N LEU A 106 12.71 0.27 -11.10
CA LEU A 106 12.37 1.62 -11.58
C LEU A 106 12.41 2.69 -10.48
N VAL A 107 12.31 2.30 -9.21
CA VAL A 107 12.35 3.18 -8.04
C VAL A 107 13.44 2.68 -7.11
N GLY A 108 14.32 3.58 -6.67
CA GLY A 108 15.34 3.22 -5.67
C GLY A 108 14.71 2.96 -4.29
N ASP A 109 15.25 2.00 -3.55
CA ASP A 109 14.74 1.57 -2.23
C ASP A 109 14.51 2.74 -1.27
N HIS A 110 15.40 3.74 -1.31
CA HIS A 110 15.27 4.94 -0.51
C HIS A 110 14.03 5.77 -0.89
N ALA A 111 13.76 5.97 -2.18
CA ALA A 111 12.59 6.69 -2.64
C ALA A 111 11.29 5.92 -2.33
N ALA A 112 11.32 4.59 -2.49
CA ALA A 112 10.21 3.72 -2.10
C ALA A 112 9.93 3.79 -0.59
N GLY A 113 10.97 3.77 0.24
CA GLY A 113 10.87 3.90 1.70
C GLY A 113 10.31 5.25 2.15
N LEU A 114 10.71 6.35 1.50
CA LEU A 114 10.15 7.68 1.75
C LEU A 114 8.67 7.77 1.37
N ALA A 115 8.30 7.24 0.20
CA ALA A 115 6.90 7.21 -0.22
C ALA A 115 6.04 6.38 0.74
N ALA A 116 6.49 5.18 1.11
CA ALA A 116 5.80 4.32 2.08
C ALA A 116 5.64 5.01 3.45
N SER A 117 6.66 5.71 3.92
CA SER A 117 6.62 6.45 5.19
C SER A 117 5.65 7.63 5.14
N ALA A 118 5.57 8.35 4.02
CA ALA A 118 4.62 9.44 3.82
C ALA A 118 3.16 8.95 3.74
N PHE A 119 2.92 7.80 3.10
CA PHE A 119 1.60 7.17 3.12
C PHE A 119 1.22 6.65 4.51
N GLY A 120 2.19 6.09 5.24
CA GLY A 120 1.99 5.65 6.62
C GLY A 120 1.66 6.79 7.57
N SER A 121 2.35 7.93 7.46
CA SER A 121 2.07 9.13 8.28
C SER A 121 0.71 9.75 7.93
N LEU A 122 0.35 9.80 6.64
CA LEU A 122 -0.97 10.25 6.19
C LEU A 122 -2.07 9.31 6.71
N SER A 123 -1.92 8.00 6.57
CA SER A 123 -2.89 7.02 7.08
C SER A 123 -3.06 7.15 8.59
N SER A 124 -1.97 7.25 9.35
CA SER A 124 -2.03 7.47 10.79
C SER A 124 -2.69 8.80 11.17
N ALA A 125 -2.47 9.86 10.38
CA ALA A 125 -3.11 11.16 10.58
C ALA A 125 -4.62 11.13 10.26
N LEU A 126 -5.03 10.33 9.27
CA LEU A 126 -6.43 10.09 8.90
C LEU A 126 -7.17 9.22 9.94
N LEU A 127 -6.46 8.39 10.70
CA LEU A 127 -7.02 7.57 11.79
C LEU A 127 -7.25 8.36 13.10
N MET A 128 -6.72 9.58 13.21
CA MET A 128 -6.98 10.47 14.35
C MET A 128 -8.14 11.41 14.03
N PRO A 129 -9.35 11.20 14.59
CA PRO A 129 -10.48 12.07 14.31
C PRO A 129 -10.28 13.37 15.08
N LYS A 130 -10.22 14.50 14.36
CA LYS A 130 -10.43 15.81 14.99
C LYS A 130 -11.90 16.23 15.01
N ASP A 131 -12.76 15.62 14.17
CA ASP A 131 -14.14 16.10 13.98
C ASP A 131 -15.18 15.00 13.70
N GLY A 132 -14.91 13.73 14.06
CA GLY A 132 -15.83 12.61 13.76
C GLY A 132 -16.01 12.28 12.27
N ARG A 133 -15.34 13.03 11.37
CA ARG A 133 -15.26 12.73 9.95
C ARG A 133 -14.22 11.64 9.72
N THR A 134 -14.67 10.48 9.29
CA THR A 134 -13.79 9.36 8.96
C THR A 134 -13.22 9.52 7.55
N LEU A 135 -12.12 8.82 7.25
CA LEU A 135 -11.64 8.68 5.88
C LEU A 135 -12.73 8.11 4.97
N GLU A 136 -13.58 7.23 5.48
CA GLU A 136 -14.72 6.68 4.73
C GLU A 136 -15.68 7.78 4.28
N ASP A 137 -15.97 8.77 5.13
CA ASP A 137 -16.85 9.89 4.78
C ASP A 137 -16.27 10.73 3.63
N VAL A 138 -14.95 10.98 3.66
CA VAL A 138 -14.23 11.68 2.59
C VAL A 138 -14.25 10.87 1.31
N VAL A 139 -13.91 9.58 1.38
CA VAL A 139 -13.90 8.67 0.22
C VAL A 139 -15.31 8.53 -0.37
N ARG A 140 -16.35 8.45 0.46
CA ARG A 140 -17.75 8.38 0.03
C ARG A 140 -18.21 9.66 -0.65
N GLU A 141 -17.79 10.83 -0.15
CA GLU A 141 -18.06 12.12 -0.78
C GLU A 141 -17.41 12.22 -2.17
N LEU A 142 -16.17 11.71 -2.31
CA LEU A 142 -15.42 11.72 -3.57
C LEU A 142 -15.90 10.65 -4.57
N LEU A 143 -16.27 9.45 -4.11
CA LEU A 143 -16.74 8.37 -4.98
C LEU A 143 -18.18 8.58 -5.47
N ARG A 144 -19.03 9.28 -4.71
CA ARG A 144 -20.43 9.51 -5.07
C ARG A 144 -20.61 10.12 -6.47
N PRO A 145 -19.93 11.22 -6.87
CA PRO A 145 -20.09 11.78 -8.22
C PRO A 145 -19.59 10.82 -9.31
N LEU A 146 -18.47 10.14 -9.11
CA LEU A 146 -17.89 9.21 -10.09
C LEU A 146 -18.79 8.00 -10.33
N LEU A 147 -19.29 7.39 -9.25
CA LEU A 147 -20.22 6.26 -9.34
C LEU A 147 -21.55 6.69 -9.96
N LYS A 148 -22.05 7.88 -9.65
CA LYS A 148 -23.27 8.41 -10.24
C LYS A 148 -23.14 8.57 -11.75
N GLU A 149 -22.07 9.24 -12.22
CA GLU A 149 -21.84 9.43 -13.64
C GLU A 149 -21.66 8.10 -14.38
N TRP A 150 -20.92 7.17 -13.79
CA TRP A 150 -20.76 5.84 -14.36
C TRP A 150 -22.09 5.07 -14.43
N LEU A 151 -22.90 5.11 -13.37
CA LEU A 151 -24.22 4.46 -13.37
C LEU A 151 -25.15 5.12 -14.40
N ASP A 152 -25.20 6.45 -14.47
CA ASP A 152 -26.04 7.17 -15.43
C ASP A 152 -25.67 6.79 -16.89
N GLN A 153 -24.40 6.48 -17.18
CA GLN A 153 -23.93 6.04 -18.50
C GLN A 153 -24.11 4.54 -18.78
N ASN A 154 -23.95 3.67 -17.77
CA ASN A 154 -23.83 2.22 -17.99
C ASN A 154 -25.08 1.43 -17.55
N LEU A 155 -25.87 1.96 -16.63
CA LEU A 155 -27.02 1.26 -16.05
C LEU A 155 -28.08 0.87 -17.11
N PRO A 156 -28.44 1.71 -18.10
CA PRO A 156 -29.44 1.34 -19.12
C PRO A 156 -29.08 0.03 -19.84
N ARG A 157 -27.82 -0.08 -20.29
CA ARG A 157 -27.32 -1.26 -21.00
C ARG A 157 -27.30 -2.50 -20.12
N ILE A 158 -26.89 -2.35 -18.85
CA ILE A 158 -26.84 -3.45 -17.89
C ILE A 158 -28.26 -4.00 -17.63
N VAL A 159 -29.24 -3.12 -17.48
CA VAL A 159 -30.64 -3.49 -17.25
C VAL A 159 -31.24 -4.17 -18.48
N GLU A 160 -31.02 -3.64 -19.69
CA GLU A 160 -31.50 -4.26 -20.93
C GLU A 160 -31.00 -5.70 -21.07
N ALA A 161 -29.69 -5.91 -20.87
CA ALA A 161 -29.10 -7.24 -20.91
C ALA A 161 -29.71 -8.19 -19.87
N LYS A 162 -29.95 -7.72 -18.65
CA LYS A 162 -30.59 -8.54 -17.60
C LYS A 162 -32.06 -8.80 -17.84
N VAL A 163 -32.82 -7.84 -18.37
CA VAL A 163 -34.23 -8.04 -18.72
C VAL A 163 -34.36 -9.04 -19.88
N GLU A 164 -33.49 -8.98 -20.88
CA GLU A 164 -33.46 -9.95 -21.97
C GLU A 164 -33.20 -11.38 -21.46
N GLU A 165 -32.19 -11.55 -20.59
CA GLU A 165 -31.93 -12.82 -19.91
C GLU A 165 -33.16 -13.33 -19.13
N GLU A 166 -33.83 -12.44 -18.40
CA GLU A 166 -35.01 -12.75 -17.59
C GLU A 166 -36.23 -13.12 -18.44
N VAL A 167 -36.51 -12.38 -19.52
CA VAL A 167 -37.60 -12.71 -20.46
C VAL A 167 -37.32 -14.02 -21.17
N HIS A 168 -36.08 -14.26 -21.60
CA HIS A 168 -35.69 -15.54 -22.19
C HIS A 168 -35.88 -16.69 -21.19
N ARG A 169 -35.55 -16.49 -19.91
CA ARG A 169 -35.76 -17.49 -18.86
C ARG A 169 -37.25 -17.78 -18.64
N ILE A 170 -38.09 -16.75 -18.56
CA ILE A 170 -39.55 -16.89 -18.39
C ILE A 170 -40.18 -17.56 -19.61
N ALA A 171 -39.78 -17.17 -20.82
CA ALA A 171 -40.29 -17.75 -22.06
C ALA A 171 -39.98 -19.25 -22.15
N ARG A 172 -38.79 -19.68 -21.67
CA ARG A 172 -38.42 -21.09 -21.58
C ARG A 172 -39.14 -21.82 -20.45
N GLY A 173 -39.37 -21.15 -19.31
CA GLY A 173 -40.01 -21.75 -18.12
C GLY A 173 -41.54 -21.84 -18.20
N ARG A 174 -42.20 -21.03 -19.04
CA ARG A 174 -43.67 -21.03 -19.22
C ARG A 174 -44.14 -22.01 -20.31
N GLY A 175 -43.21 -22.65 -21.03
CA GLY A 175 -43.49 -23.63 -22.09
C GLY A 175 -43.52 -25.10 -21.63
N VAL A 176 -43.49 -25.36 -20.33
CA VAL A 176 -43.58 -26.70 -19.71
C VAL A 176 -44.84 -26.78 -18.85
#